data_AF-A0A8J7HZY2-F1
#
_entry.id   AF-A0A8J7HZY2-F1
#
_cell.length_a   1.000
_cell.length_b   1.000
_cell.length_c   1.000
_cell.angle_alpha   90.00
_cell.angle_beta   90.00
_cell.angle_gamma   90.00
#
_symmetry.space_group_name_H-M   'P 1'
#
loop_
_entity.id
_entity.type
_entity.pdbx_description
1 polymer ?
#
loop_
_entity_poly.entity_id
_entity_poly.type
_entity_poly.pdbx_seq_one_letter_code
_entity_poly.pdbx_strand_id
1 'polypeptide(L)' 'MSQNRFQVISKSKETHRQNIQRNIEHRLEVAKAKGDERLVGQLEAEIRYFS' A
#
# COMPACT_ATOMS: atom_id res chain seq x y z
N MET A 1 4.56 32.03 -11.20
CA MET A 1 3.50 31.00 -11.27
C MET A 1 4.09 29.58 -11.32
N SER A 2 4.95 29.20 -10.35
CA SER A 2 5.68 27.90 -10.39
C SER A 2 5.59 27.08 -9.09
N GLN A 3 4.87 27.58 -8.08
CA GLN A 3 4.75 26.90 -6.78
C GLN A 3 3.65 25.84 -6.73
N ASN A 4 2.69 25.87 -7.67
CA ASN A 4 1.54 24.97 -7.67
C ASN A 4 1.91 23.52 -8.05
N ARG A 5 2.96 23.33 -8.88
CA ARG A 5 3.37 22.00 -9.35
C ARG A 5 4.06 21.17 -8.25
N PHE A 6 4.82 21.83 -7.37
CA PHE A 6 5.47 21.17 -6.23
C PHE A 6 4.46 20.67 -5.19
N GLN A 7 3.42 21.46 -4.90
CA GLN A 7 2.36 21.04 -3.98
C GLN A 7 1.58 19.82 -4.49
N VAL A 8 1.28 19.77 -5.79
CA VAL A 8 0.58 18.63 -6.40
C VAL A 8 1.44 17.36 -6.37
N ILE A 9 2.75 17.47 -6.61
CA ILE A 9 3.67 16.31 -6.53
C ILE A 9 3.76 15.79 -5.09
N SER A 10 3.88 16.66 -4.10
CA SER A 10 3.91 16.27 -2.68
C SER A 10 2.61 15.59 -2.26
N LYS A 11 1.46 16.12 -2.68
CA LYS A 11 0.14 15.54 -2.39
C LYS A 11 -0.02 14.18 -3.07
N SER A 12 0.41 14.06 -4.32
CA SER A 12 0.38 12.78 -5.04
C SER A 12 1.29 11.74 -4.39
N LYS A 13 2.43 12.15 -3.81
CA LYS A 13 3.34 11.26 -3.09
C LYS A 13 2.73 10.77 -1.76
N GLU A 14 2.04 11.65 -1.05
CA GLU A 14 1.29 11.33 0.16
C GLU A 14 0.10 10.41 -0.14
N THR A 15 -0.69 10.72 -1.18
CA THR A 15 -1.78 9.87 -1.66
C THR A 15 -1.27 8.52 -2.15
N HIS A 16 -0.11 8.47 -2.81
CA HIS A 16 0.51 7.21 -3.22
C HIS A 16 0.91 6.37 -2.01
N ARG A 17 1.50 6.99 -0.98
CA ARG A 17 1.84 6.30 0.29
C ARG A 17 0.60 5.79 1.01
N GLN A 18 -0.45 6.59 1.10
CA GLN A 18 -1.75 6.21 1.68
C GLN A 18 -2.43 5.11 0.87
N ASN A 19 -2.37 5.17 -0.46
CA ASN A 19 -2.91 4.12 -1.32
C ASN A 19 -2.14 2.81 -1.18
N ILE A 20 -0.81 2.84 -1.05
CA ILE A 20 -0.01 1.65 -0.78
C ILE A 20 -0.40 1.04 0.56
N GLN A 21 -0.50 1.85 1.63
CA GLN A 21 -0.93 1.36 2.94
C GLN A 21 -2.34 0.73 2.88
N ARG A 22 -3.31 1.45 2.31
CA ARG A 22 -4.68 0.94 2.14
C ARG A 22 -4.73 -0.31 1.28
N ASN A 23 -3.93 -0.37 0.21
CA ASN A 23 -3.91 -1.54 -0.68
C ASN A 23 -3.32 -2.76 0.04
N ILE A 24 -2.26 -2.58 0.82
CA ILE A 24 -1.66 -3.65 1.63
C ILE A 24 -2.65 -4.11 2.70
N GLU A 25 -3.24 -3.19 3.48
CA GLU A 25 -4.26 -3.52 4.49
C GLU A 25 -5.44 -4.27 3.89
N HIS A 26 -5.98 -3.79 2.76
CA HIS A 26 -7.12 -4.41 2.10
C HIS A 26 -6.77 -5.79 1.51
N ARG A 27 -5.57 -5.95 0.95
CA ARG A 27 -5.11 -7.27 0.46
C ARG A 27 -4.90 -8.25 1.60
N LEU A 28 -4.43 -7.79 2.76
CA LEU A 28 -4.26 -8.60 3.97
C LEU A 28 -5.62 -9.00 4.56
N GLU A 29 -6.59 -8.07 4.58
CA GLU A 29 -7.96 -8.32 5.02
C GLU A 29 -8.68 -9.31 4.09
N VAL A 30 -8.57 -9.14 2.77
CA VAL A 30 -9.13 -10.07 1.78
C VAL A 30 -8.49 -11.45 1.88
N ALA A 31 -7.17 -11.53 2.06
CA ALA A 31 -6.48 -12.80 2.21
C ALA A 31 -6.88 -13.53 3.51
N LYS A 32 -7.06 -12.80 4.61
CA LYS A 32 -7.62 -13.33 5.87
C LYS A 32 -9.09 -13.75 5.72
N ALA A 33 -9.92 -12.93 5.07
CA ALA A 33 -11.34 -13.19 4.87
C ALA A 33 -11.58 -14.40 3.94
N LYS A 34 -10.70 -14.60 2.96
CA LYS A 34 -10.71 -15.80 2.11
C LYS A 34 -10.21 -17.06 2.83
N GLY A 35 -9.54 -16.94 3.98
CA GLY A 35 -8.86 -18.07 4.63
C GLY A 35 -7.69 -18.61 3.81
N ASP A 36 -7.17 -17.82 2.87
CA ASP A 36 -6.06 -18.20 2.01
C ASP A 36 -4.73 -17.95 2.75
N GLU A 37 -4.43 -18.81 3.72
CA GLU A 37 -3.22 -18.73 4.56
C GLU A 37 -1.93 -18.73 3.73
N ARG A 38 -1.95 -19.39 2.56
CA ARG A 38 -0.85 -19.37 1.59
C ARG A 38 -0.61 -17.98 1.00
N LEU A 39 -1.69 -17.27 0.70
CA LEU A 39 -1.65 -15.91 0.15
C LEU A 39 -1.28 -14.89 1.23
N VAL A 40 -1.79 -15.07 2.46
CA VAL A 40 -1.38 -14.28 3.64
C VAL A 40 0.11 -14.45 3.89
N GLY A 41 0.61 -15.69 3.91
CA GLY A 41 2.04 -15.98 4.10
C GLY A 41 2.93 -15.41 3.00
N GLN A 42 2.48 -15.44 1.73
CA GLN A 42 3.18 -14.78 0.63
C GLN A 42 3.18 -13.25 0.78
N LEU A 43 2.04 -12.65 1.15
CA LEU A 43 1.92 -11.21 1.39
C LEU A 43 2.78 -10.76 2.57
N GLU A 44 2.79 -11.49 3.68
CA GLU A 44 3.66 -11.21 4.82
C GLU A 44 5.13 -11.35 4.45
N ALA A 45 5.50 -12.38 3.67
CA ALA A 45 6.86 -12.55 3.18
C ALA A 45 7.29 -11.40 2.25
N GLU A 46 6.41 -10.94 1.36
CA GLU A 46 6.67 -9.77 0.51
C GLU A 46 6.81 -8.47 1.32
N ILE A 47 5.93 -8.23 2.29
CA ILE A 47 6.01 -7.05 3.18
C ILE A 47 7.33 -7.07 3.97
N ARG A 48 7.73 -8.24 4.45
CA ARG A 48 8.95 -8.43 5.23
C ARG A 48 10.22 -8.38 4.38
N TYR A 49 10.10 -8.61 3.06
CA TYR A 49 11.18 -8.42 2.09
C TYR A 49 11.31 -6.95 1.64
N PHE A 50 10.20 -6.22 1.60
CA PHE A 50 10.15 -4.81 1.20
C PHE A 50 10.36 -3.82 2.36
N SER A 51 10.39 -4.28 3.60
CA SER A 51 10.67 -3.48 4.80
C SER A 51 12.14 -3.50 5.16
#